data_AF-A0A3D8JZH9-F1
#
_entry.id   AF-A0A3D8JZH9-F1
#
_cell.length_a   1.000
_cell.length_b   1.000
_cell.length_c   1.000
_cell.angle_alpha   90.00
_cell.angle_beta   90.00
_cell.angle_gamma   90.00
#
_symmetry.space_group_name_H-M   'P 1'
#
loop_
_entity.id
_entity.type
_entity.pdbx_description
1 polymer ?
#
loop_
_entity_poly.entity_id
_entity_poly.type
_entity_poly.pdbx_seq_one_letter_code
_entity_poly.pdbx_strand_id
1 'polypeptide(L)'
;MKLGFSGVGISIEVGLDGSHQGGAEILPARPVVGVEEVKKYLKDRIAVLYAGAIAQCTTQGFVDSSGLEESLKTNAAGDHAKIRELLPLLRNLMHPGSTCTSIQKQELTELDTELRTLSSNTIDEVEDALDELQAALASRFTPGVQQVSITHADVLALPGVQQLLSRAC
;
A
#
# COMPACT_ATOMS: atom_id res chain seq x y z
N MET A 1 -4.32 -8.87 9.73
CA MET A 1 -3.72 -8.01 8.68
C MET A 1 -2.29 -7.67 9.07
N LYS A 2 -1.30 -8.03 8.25
CA LYS A 2 0.14 -7.99 8.55
C LYS A 2 0.68 -6.60 8.92
N LEU A 3 0.11 -5.55 8.31
CA LEU A 3 0.51 -4.15 8.51
C LEU A 3 -0.35 -3.40 9.56
N GLY A 4 -1.32 -4.07 10.19
CA GLY A 4 -2.05 -3.55 11.36
C GLY A 4 -2.89 -2.30 11.13
N PHE A 5 -3.42 -2.11 9.92
CA PHE A 5 -4.44 -1.09 9.60
C PHE A 5 -5.74 -1.78 9.21
N SER A 6 -6.88 -1.13 9.46
CA SER A 6 -8.19 -1.62 9.02
C SER A 6 -8.55 -0.97 7.68
N GLY A 7 -9.02 -1.77 6.72
CA GLY A 7 -9.64 -1.25 5.50
C GLY A 7 -11.04 -0.70 5.79
N VAL A 8 -11.39 0.41 5.15
CA VAL A 8 -12.70 1.07 5.29
C VAL A 8 -13.56 0.83 4.05
N GLY A 9 -12.97 0.94 2.85
CA GLY A 9 -13.69 0.70 1.61
C GLY A 9 -12.80 0.75 0.37
N ILE A 10 -13.29 0.18 -0.73
CA ILE A 10 -12.66 0.22 -2.05
C ILE A 10 -13.71 0.71 -3.07
N SER A 11 -13.35 1.71 -3.85
CA SER A 11 -14.24 2.32 -4.85
C SER A 11 -13.53 2.49 -6.18
N ILE A 12 -14.24 2.28 -7.29
CA ILE A 12 -13.80 2.66 -8.63
C ILE A 12 -14.91 3.47 -9.29
N GLU A 13 -14.55 4.66 -9.73
CA GLU A 13 -15.38 5.53 -10.57
C GLU A 13 -14.92 5.41 -12.01
N VAL A 14 -15.86 5.31 -12.96
CA VAL A 14 -15.57 5.28 -14.39
C VAL A 14 -16.36 6.39 -15.08
N GLY A 15 -15.62 7.35 -15.62
CA GLY A 15 -16.15 8.44 -16.41
C GLY A 15 -16.71 7.94 -17.73
N LEU A 16 -17.67 8.69 -18.27
CA LEU A 16 -18.30 8.41 -19.57
C LEU A 16 -17.33 8.48 -20.75
N ASP A 17 -16.19 9.15 -20.57
CA ASP A 17 -15.08 9.26 -21.52
C ASP A 17 -14.09 8.09 -21.42
N GLY A 18 -14.36 7.09 -20.58
CA GLY A 18 -13.47 5.97 -20.32
C GLY A 18 -12.36 6.27 -19.30
N SER A 19 -12.34 7.47 -18.70
CA SER A 19 -11.50 7.74 -17.54
C SER A 19 -11.93 6.87 -16.36
N HIS A 20 -10.99 6.51 -15.48
CA HIS A 20 -11.31 5.77 -14.28
C HIS A 20 -10.47 6.25 -13.10
N GLN A 21 -11.07 6.25 -11.91
CA GLN A 21 -10.42 6.61 -10.67
C GLN A 21 -10.72 5.55 -9.61
N GLY A 22 -9.68 4.83 -9.21
CA GLY A 22 -9.72 3.89 -8.10
C GLY A 22 -9.29 4.55 -6.79
N GLY A 23 -9.92 4.16 -5.69
CA GLY A 23 -9.58 4.60 -4.35
C GLY A 23 -9.73 3.45 -3.35
N ALA A 24 -8.83 3.43 -2.37
CA ALA A 24 -8.94 2.57 -1.20
C ALA A 24 -8.73 3.42 0.05
N GLU A 25 -9.62 3.25 1.03
CA GLU A 25 -9.54 3.95 2.30
C GLU A 25 -9.09 2.98 3.40
N ILE A 26 -8.14 3.44 4.21
CA ILE A 26 -7.71 2.76 5.43
C ILE A 26 -7.94 3.66 6.63
N LEU A 27 -8.19 3.07 7.79
CA LEU A 27 -8.17 3.78 9.06
C LEU A 27 -6.74 3.77 9.63
N PRO A 28 -6.01 4.91 9.61
CA PRO A 28 -4.66 4.96 10.14
C PRO A 28 -4.61 4.94 11.67
N ALA A 29 -5.72 5.29 12.34
CA ALA A 29 -5.75 5.40 13.79
C ALA A 29 -5.63 4.02 14.46
N ARG A 30 -4.62 3.86 15.32
CA ARG A 30 -4.48 2.72 16.23
C ARG A 30 -3.75 3.14 17.51
N PRO A 31 -3.92 2.43 18.63
CA PRO A 31 -3.13 2.66 19.83
C PRO A 31 -1.63 2.52 19.55
N VAL A 32 -0.84 3.45 20.08
CA VAL A 32 0.63 3.42 20.00
C VAL A 32 1.18 3.85 21.36
N VAL A 33 1.87 2.93 22.03
CA VAL A 33 2.39 3.05 23.38
C VAL A 33 3.91 2.87 23.35
N GLY A 34 4.62 3.99 23.46
CA GLY A 34 6.08 4.00 23.51
C GLY A 34 6.76 4.04 22.14
N VAL A 35 8.07 4.27 22.16
CA VAL A 35 8.86 4.59 20.96
C VAL A 35 8.96 3.42 19.98
N GLU A 36 9.06 2.18 20.47
CA GLU A 36 9.13 1.00 19.60
C GLU A 36 7.83 0.79 18.81
N GLU A 37 6.69 1.06 19.43
CA GLU A 37 5.40 1.00 18.71
C GLU A 37 5.26 2.15 17.70
N VAL A 38 5.82 3.34 17.99
CA VAL A 38 5.88 4.44 17.01
C VAL A 38 6.73 4.05 15.80
N LYS A 39 7.91 3.44 16.03
CA LYS A 39 8.76 2.95 14.94
C LYS A 39 8.01 1.92 14.08
N LYS A 40 7.37 0.94 14.72
CA LYS A 40 6.57 -0.07 14.02
C LYS A 40 5.43 0.57 13.23
N TYR A 41 4.71 1.52 13.83
CA TYR A 41 3.65 2.27 13.15
C TYR A 41 4.14 2.97 11.90
N LEU A 42 5.27 3.68 11.97
CA LEU A 42 5.84 4.36 10.82
C LEU A 42 6.28 3.36 9.74
N LYS A 43 6.93 2.24 10.13
CA LYS A 43 7.31 1.16 9.21
C LYS A 43 6.08 0.61 8.48
N ASP A 44 5.06 0.21 9.24
CA ASP A 44 3.82 -0.33 8.67
C ASP A 44 3.14 0.70 7.75
N ARG A 45 3.10 1.98 8.16
CA ARG A 45 2.41 3.04 7.41
C ARG A 45 3.11 3.31 6.07
N ILE A 46 4.44 3.40 6.08
CA ILE A 46 5.23 3.58 4.85
C ILE A 46 5.06 2.36 3.94
N ALA A 47 5.06 1.14 4.50
CA ALA A 47 4.86 -0.06 3.72
C ALA A 47 3.49 -0.10 3.01
N VAL A 48 2.41 0.30 3.70
CA VAL A 48 1.07 0.41 3.05
C VAL A 48 1.06 1.45 1.93
N LEU A 49 1.74 2.60 2.12
CA LEU A 49 1.82 3.63 1.08
C LEU A 49 2.57 3.13 -0.15
N TYR A 50 3.63 2.34 0.04
CA TYR A 50 4.32 1.68 -1.06
C TYR A 50 3.48 0.58 -1.72
N ALA A 51 2.72 -0.19 -0.94
CA ALA A 51 1.89 -1.27 -1.46
C ALA A 51 0.90 -0.79 -2.54
N GLY A 52 0.28 0.38 -2.38
CA GLY A 52 -0.61 0.95 -3.39
C GLY A 52 0.11 1.26 -4.72
N ALA A 53 1.30 1.86 -4.66
CA ALA A 53 2.11 2.15 -5.84
C ALA A 53 2.66 0.88 -6.50
N ILE A 54 3.13 -0.08 -5.70
CA ILE A 54 3.69 -1.35 -6.17
C ILE A 54 2.61 -2.19 -6.84
N ALA A 55 1.42 -2.31 -6.24
CA ALA A 55 0.31 -3.07 -6.83
C ALA A 55 -0.08 -2.54 -8.22
N GLN A 56 0.00 -1.22 -8.45
CA GLN A 56 -0.25 -0.63 -9.77
C GLN A 56 0.84 -0.92 -10.81
N CYS A 57 2.08 -1.14 -10.36
CA CYS A 57 3.23 -1.39 -11.22
C CYS A 57 3.61 -2.87 -11.33
N THR A 58 2.85 -3.74 -10.67
CA THR A 58 3.07 -5.19 -10.72
C THR A 58 2.26 -5.75 -11.88
N THR A 59 2.95 -6.41 -12.82
CA THR A 59 2.31 -7.17 -13.90
C THR A 59 2.86 -8.59 -13.86
N GLN A 60 2.00 -9.60 -13.70
CA GLN A 60 2.39 -11.02 -13.66
C GLN A 60 3.49 -11.32 -12.60
N GLY A 61 3.32 -10.83 -11.37
CA GLY A 61 4.28 -11.05 -10.27
C GLY A 61 5.63 -10.32 -10.40
N PHE A 62 5.83 -9.45 -11.41
CA PHE A 62 7.04 -8.64 -11.53
C PHE A 62 6.74 -7.17 -11.29
N VAL A 63 7.46 -6.56 -10.35
CA VAL A 63 7.48 -5.11 -10.14
C VAL A 63 8.42 -4.48 -11.17
N ASP A 64 7.87 -3.67 -12.07
CA ASP A 64 8.69 -2.81 -12.91
C ASP A 64 9.26 -1.66 -12.06
N SER A 65 10.53 -1.77 -11.67
CA SER A 65 11.22 -0.73 -10.89
C SER A 65 11.20 0.65 -11.57
N SER A 66 11.23 0.70 -12.91
CA SER A 66 11.15 1.96 -13.64
C SER A 66 9.72 2.52 -13.64
N GLY A 67 8.73 1.65 -13.79
CA GLY A 67 7.31 1.98 -13.64
C GLY A 67 6.95 2.46 -12.24
N LEU A 68 7.56 1.89 -11.18
CA LEU A 68 7.33 2.31 -9.80
C LEU A 68 7.79 3.76 -9.56
N GLU A 69 8.98 4.12 -10.03
CA GLU A 69 9.51 5.49 -9.89
C GLU A 69 8.70 6.52 -10.68
N GLU A 70 8.13 6.13 -11.82
CA GLU A 70 7.20 6.97 -12.57
C GLU A 70 5.87 7.11 -11.83
N SER A 71 5.29 5.99 -11.38
CA SER A 71 4.02 5.97 -10.64
C SER A 71 4.08 6.81 -9.36
N LEU A 72 5.17 6.73 -8.60
CA LEU A 72 5.39 7.57 -7.42
C LEU A 72 5.44 9.07 -7.74
N LYS A 73 5.68 9.47 -8.99
CA LYS A 73 5.66 10.88 -9.43
C LYS A 73 4.33 11.30 -10.03
N THR A 74 3.53 10.35 -10.50
CA THR A 74 2.26 10.59 -11.18
C THR A 74 1.09 10.07 -10.34
N ASN A 75 0.73 8.80 -10.49
CA ASN A 75 -0.48 8.19 -9.94
C ASN A 75 -0.47 8.06 -8.41
N ALA A 76 0.69 7.81 -7.82
CA ALA A 76 0.90 7.67 -6.38
C ALA A 76 1.60 8.91 -5.76
N ALA A 77 1.56 10.07 -6.42
CA ALA A 77 2.22 11.29 -5.94
C ALA A 77 1.80 11.70 -4.52
N GLY A 78 0.51 11.53 -4.20
CA GLY A 78 -0.03 11.80 -2.87
C GLY A 78 0.49 10.86 -1.78
N ASP A 79 0.84 9.62 -2.12
CA ASP A 79 1.42 8.66 -1.19
C ASP A 79 2.92 8.84 -1.08
N HIS A 80 3.60 9.11 -2.20
CA HIS A 80 5.01 9.45 -2.22
C HIS A 80 5.31 10.71 -1.37
N ALA A 81 4.46 11.73 -1.40
CA ALA A 81 4.61 12.90 -0.54
C ALA A 81 4.63 12.52 0.95
N LYS A 82 3.71 11.65 1.39
CA LYS A 82 3.65 11.17 2.77
C LYS A 82 4.88 10.31 3.11
N ILE A 83 5.31 9.44 2.20
CA ILE A 83 6.52 8.62 2.37
C ILE A 83 7.74 9.53 2.63
N ARG A 84 7.92 10.59 1.83
CA ARG A 84 9.05 11.52 1.99
C ARG A 84 9.05 12.27 3.33
N GLU A 85 7.90 12.44 3.96
CA GLU A 85 7.79 13.04 5.29
C GLU A 85 8.00 12.02 6.40
N LEU A 86 7.44 10.81 6.28
CA LEU A 86 7.49 9.78 7.32
C LEU A 86 8.85 9.08 7.38
N LEU A 87 9.53 8.88 6.25
CA LEU A 87 10.78 8.13 6.17
C LEU A 87 11.92 8.81 6.98
N PRO A 88 12.15 10.14 6.88
CA PRO A 88 13.11 10.83 7.75
C PRO A 88 12.75 10.77 9.23
N LEU A 89 11.46 10.80 9.59
CA LEU A 89 11.03 10.66 10.98
C LEU A 89 11.37 9.29 11.54
N LEU A 90 11.09 8.23 10.78
CA LEU A 90 11.47 6.87 11.17
C LEU A 90 12.98 6.71 11.30
N ARG A 91 13.76 7.26 10.34
CA ARG A 91 15.23 7.26 10.43
C ARG A 91 15.71 7.95 11.70
N ASN A 92 15.16 9.12 12.04
CA ASN A 92 15.54 9.84 13.26
C ASN A 92 15.27 9.02 14.54
N LEU A 93 14.21 8.21 14.57
CA LEU A 93 13.92 7.32 15.69
C LEU A 93 14.83 6.10 15.74
N MET A 94 15.23 5.56 14.58
CA MET A 94 16.10 4.38 14.48
C MET A 94 17.58 4.73 14.69
N HIS A 95 18.01 5.91 14.25
CA HIS A 95 19.41 6.36 14.24
C HIS A 95 19.54 7.78 14.84
N PRO A 96 19.14 8.01 16.10
CA PRO A 96 19.11 9.35 16.69
C PRO A 96 20.49 10.01 16.85
N GLY A 97 21.57 9.22 16.87
CA GLY A 97 22.94 9.71 17.02
C GLY A 97 23.65 10.07 15.70
N SER A 98 23.07 9.73 14.55
CA SER A 98 23.72 9.93 13.25
C SER A 98 23.61 11.39 12.82
N THR A 99 24.71 12.14 12.90
CA THR A 99 24.77 13.58 12.56
C THR A 99 25.46 13.86 11.22
N CYS A 100 26.25 12.92 10.72
CA CYS A 100 26.96 13.07 9.44
C CYS A 100 25.99 12.92 8.26
N THR A 101 25.94 13.93 7.38
CA THR A 101 24.98 13.96 6.25
C THR A 101 25.12 12.76 5.30
N SER A 102 26.33 12.26 5.04
CA SER A 102 26.51 11.09 4.17
C SER A 102 25.95 9.82 4.81
N ILE A 103 26.17 9.64 6.12
CA ILE A 103 25.61 8.52 6.89
C ILE A 103 24.09 8.60 6.90
N GLN A 104 23.52 9.77 7.16
CA GLN A 104 22.06 9.96 7.15
C GLN A 104 21.43 9.62 5.80
N LYS A 105 22.09 10.01 4.69
CA LYS A 105 21.64 9.65 3.33
C LYS A 105 21.67 8.15 3.10
N GLN A 106 22.75 7.50 3.54
CA GLN A 106 22.87 6.04 3.42
C GLN A 106 21.77 5.33 4.22
N GLU A 107 21.56 5.70 5.48
CA GLU A 107 20.51 5.14 6.36
C GLU A 107 19.12 5.33 5.74
N LEU A 108 18.84 6.49 5.14
CA LEU A 108 17.58 6.72 4.43
C LEU A 108 17.41 5.79 3.22
N THR A 109 18.45 5.62 2.39
CA THR A 109 18.41 4.73 1.22
C THR A 109 18.22 3.28 1.63
N GLU A 110 18.90 2.83 2.67
CA GLU A 110 18.78 1.47 3.21
C GLU A 110 17.38 1.22 3.76
N LEU A 111 16.85 2.15 4.55
CA LEU A 111 15.50 2.07 5.11
C LEU A 111 14.43 2.12 4.00
N ASP A 112 14.62 2.96 2.98
CA ASP A 112 13.72 3.02 1.83
C ASP A 112 13.66 1.68 1.10
N THR A 113 14.83 1.08 0.86
CA THR A 113 14.96 -0.24 0.22
C THR A 113 14.28 -1.32 1.04
N GLU A 114 14.53 -1.36 2.36
CA GLU A 114 13.90 -2.31 3.29
C GLU A 114 12.36 -2.23 3.20
N LEU A 115 11.81 -1.01 3.24
CA LEU A 115 10.36 -0.81 3.25
C LEU A 115 9.71 -1.10 1.90
N ARG A 116 10.40 -0.82 0.79
CA ARG A 116 9.95 -1.24 -0.54
C ARG A 116 9.92 -2.77 -0.66
N THR A 117 10.98 -3.46 -0.22
CA THR A 117 11.04 -4.92 -0.22
C THR A 117 9.94 -5.53 0.66
N LEU A 118 9.73 -4.99 1.87
CA LEU A 118 8.64 -5.41 2.74
C LEU A 118 7.27 -5.28 2.05
N SER A 119 7.08 -4.19 1.30
CA SER A 119 5.83 -3.90 0.60
C SER A 119 5.63 -4.83 -0.60
N SER A 120 6.66 -5.04 -1.43
CA SER A 120 6.64 -6.01 -2.53
C SER A 120 6.31 -7.41 -2.02
N ASN A 121 7.01 -7.90 -1.00
CA ASN A 121 6.73 -9.21 -0.42
C ASN A 121 5.28 -9.31 0.11
N THR A 122 4.72 -8.21 0.63
CA THR A 122 3.32 -8.18 1.07
C THR A 122 2.37 -8.26 -0.11
N ILE A 123 2.67 -7.60 -1.23
CA ILE A 123 1.88 -7.67 -2.47
C ILE A 123 1.93 -9.08 -3.07
N ASP A 124 3.12 -9.69 -3.15
CA ASP A 124 3.31 -11.05 -3.66
C ASP A 124 2.50 -12.07 -2.85
N GLU A 125 2.45 -11.91 -1.51
CA GLU A 125 1.66 -12.79 -0.65
C GLU A 125 0.15 -12.68 -0.89
N VAL A 126 -0.33 -11.56 -1.43
CA VAL A 126 -1.77 -11.30 -1.63
C VAL A 126 -2.18 -11.28 -3.10
N GLU A 127 -1.30 -11.69 -4.01
CA GLU A 127 -1.53 -11.66 -5.47
C GLU A 127 -2.85 -12.34 -5.87
N ASP A 128 -3.09 -13.57 -5.40
CA ASP A 128 -4.34 -14.30 -5.66
C ASP A 128 -5.59 -13.51 -5.21
N ALA A 129 -5.51 -12.83 -4.06
CA ALA A 129 -6.63 -12.03 -3.54
C ALA A 129 -6.83 -10.73 -4.34
N LEU A 130 -5.75 -10.17 -4.91
CA LEU A 130 -5.83 -9.00 -5.80
C LEU A 130 -6.47 -9.37 -7.14
N ASP A 131 -6.11 -10.52 -7.71
CA ASP A 131 -6.71 -11.05 -8.94
C ASP A 131 -8.22 -11.31 -8.78
N GLU A 132 -8.61 -11.91 -7.66
CA GLU A 132 -10.03 -12.11 -7.32
C GLU A 132 -10.78 -10.79 -7.13
N LEU A 133 -10.16 -9.82 -6.46
CA LEU A 133 -10.74 -8.48 -6.28
C LEU A 133 -10.92 -7.78 -7.63
N GLN A 134 -9.93 -7.88 -8.52
CA GLN A 134 -10.00 -7.34 -9.87
C GLN A 134 -11.14 -8.00 -10.67
N ALA A 135 -11.26 -9.33 -10.62
CA ALA A 135 -12.34 -10.04 -11.29
C ALA A 135 -13.72 -9.66 -10.73
N ALA A 136 -13.84 -9.50 -9.41
CA ALA A 136 -15.06 -9.05 -8.75
C ALA A 136 -15.45 -7.63 -9.18
N LEU A 137 -14.49 -6.70 -9.24
CA LEU A 137 -14.70 -5.34 -9.73
C LEU A 137 -15.14 -5.35 -11.20
N ALA A 138 -14.42 -6.08 -12.05
CA ALA A 138 -14.72 -6.21 -13.48
C ALA A 138 -16.13 -6.77 -13.73
N SER A 139 -16.58 -7.75 -12.94
CA SER A 139 -17.92 -8.35 -13.09
C SER A 139 -19.07 -7.38 -12.76
N ARG A 140 -18.80 -6.35 -11.94
CA ARG A 140 -19.77 -5.32 -11.58
C ARG A 140 -19.83 -4.18 -12.62
N PHE A 141 -18.88 -4.13 -13.55
CA PHE A 141 -18.95 -3.21 -14.68
C PHE A 141 -19.96 -3.69 -15.71
N THR A 142 -20.95 -2.85 -16.01
CA THR A 142 -21.88 -3.04 -17.12
C THR A 142 -21.98 -1.74 -17.93
N PRO A 143 -22.31 -1.81 -19.23
CA PRO A 143 -22.46 -0.62 -20.06
C PRO A 143 -23.45 0.38 -19.43
N GLY A 144 -22.99 1.60 -19.16
CA GLY A 144 -23.80 2.68 -18.57
C GLY A 144 -23.66 2.86 -17.05
N VAL A 145 -22.91 2.00 -16.35
CA VAL A 145 -22.57 2.19 -14.93
C VAL A 145 -21.37 3.13 -14.79
N GLN A 146 -21.57 4.24 -14.07
CA GLN A 146 -20.52 5.26 -13.85
C GLN A 146 -19.72 5.05 -12.55
N GLN A 147 -20.22 4.22 -11.64
CA GLN A 147 -19.56 3.96 -10.36
C GLN A 147 -19.79 2.52 -9.92
N VAL A 148 -18.71 1.85 -9.56
CA VAL A 148 -18.71 0.52 -8.98
C VAL A 148 -17.97 0.57 -7.66
N SER A 149 -18.64 0.19 -6.58
CA SER A 149 -18.01 0.04 -5.26
C SER A 149 -18.01 -1.41 -4.82
N ILE A 150 -16.97 -1.82 -4.12
CA ILE A 150 -16.90 -3.08 -3.39
C ILE A 150 -16.79 -2.74 -1.91
N THR A 151 -17.75 -3.25 -1.13
CA THR A 151 -17.77 -3.00 0.31
C THR A 151 -16.68 -3.82 1.00
N HIS A 152 -16.30 -3.43 2.22
CA HIS A 152 -15.38 -4.25 3.02
C HIS A 152 -15.90 -5.69 3.22
N ALA A 153 -17.21 -5.88 3.36
CA ALA A 153 -17.81 -7.21 3.48
C ALA A 153 -17.64 -8.05 2.20
N ASP A 154 -17.78 -7.42 1.03
CA ASP A 154 -17.51 -8.08 -0.26
C ASP A 154 -16.04 -8.52 -0.37
N VAL A 155 -15.09 -7.67 0.02
CA VAL A 155 -13.65 -8.01 0.03
C VAL A 155 -13.37 -9.17 0.97
N LEU A 156 -13.96 -9.15 2.17
CA LEU A 156 -13.81 -10.25 3.12
C LEU A 156 -14.41 -11.55 2.60
N ALA A 157 -15.41 -11.52 1.72
CA ALA A 157 -16.01 -12.73 1.17
C ALA A 157 -15.16 -13.40 0.07
N LEU A 158 -14.09 -12.74 -0.42
CA LEU A 158 -13.20 -13.30 -1.44
C LEU A 158 -12.43 -14.52 -0.88
N PRO A 159 -12.39 -15.66 -1.61
CA PRO A 159 -11.69 -16.86 -1.16
C PRO A 159 -10.21 -16.65 -0.81
N GLY A 160 -9.47 -15.90 -1.64
CA GLY A 160 -8.07 -15.54 -1.39
C GLY A 160 -7.90 -14.73 -0.11
N VAL A 161 -8.83 -13.80 0.17
CA VAL A 161 -8.84 -13.03 1.42
C VAL A 161 -9.12 -13.93 2.62
N GLN A 162 -10.08 -14.85 2.54
CA GLN A 162 -10.37 -15.83 3.59
C GLN A 162 -9.16 -16.74 3.86
N GLN A 163 -8.46 -17.19 2.82
CA GLN A 163 -7.26 -17.99 2.95
C GLN A 163 -6.16 -17.22 3.68
N LEU A 164 -5.93 -15.95 3.33
CA LEU A 164 -4.97 -15.08 4.00
C LEU A 164 -5.29 -14.87 5.48
N LEU A 165 -6.57 -14.66 5.80
CA LEU A 165 -7.03 -14.51 7.18
C LEU A 165 -6.83 -15.79 7.99
N SER A 166 -7.07 -16.97 7.39
CA SER A 166 -6.86 -18.26 8.06
C SER A 166 -5.38 -18.57 8.37
N ARG A 167 -4.44 -18.03 7.59
CA ARG A 167 -2.98 -18.18 7.80
C ARG A 167 -2.43 -17.23 8.87
N ALA A 168 -3.21 -16.23 9.26
CA ALA A 168 -2.81 -15.19 10.22
C ALA A 168 -3.30 -15.45 11.66
N CYS A 169 -4.08 -16.51 11.87
CA CYS A 169 -4.54 -17.02 13.16
C CYS A 169 -3.71 -18.26 13.57
#